data_AF-A0A8S3B2D4-F1
#
_entry.id   AF-A0A8S3B2D4-F1
#
_cell.length_a   1.000
_cell.length_b   1.000
_cell.length_c   1.000
_cell.angle_alpha   90.00
_cell.angle_beta   90.00
_cell.angle_gamma   90.00
#
_symmetry.space_group_name_H-M   'P 1'
#
loop_
_entity.id
_entity.type
_entity.pdbx_description
1 polymer ?
#
loop_
_entity_poly.entity_id
_entity_poly.type
_entity_poly.pdbx_seq_one_letter_code
_entity_poly.pdbx_strand_id
1 'polypeptide(L)'
;MLRILSAYQLSMKTQQSGEICWSKRIGFRNYILLAEDLEAYKILRAANEPVFISKEQSLNTSSKSEAKYGSYAFQITMMYRLEFLMRVLRAGFHFLSADMDTLWLSNPFNYISHDLSITIQGQTHKQTKMSGGFIIIHATSKGRKLWQDVIKCQNQNLVDLREQQHLKRKRPTSDFTEQECINNRLNTTKMNLLDPYLFPDGRSFFDLHRPQSRGIVPVVIHGNWLVGLEAKIKRLRSWNLLASTGSSCDPLENGIPYSLSKRSNPVRIRIRILTYNRLQSLQRLFESLQAANYLNDSVALDISVDRPSSEAGSSEKEQWKQVMEYVGDGETHPSKF
;
A
#
# COMPACT_ATOMS: atom_id res chain seq x y z
N MET A 1 -11.55 0.96 27.28
CA MET A 1 -12.17 1.56 26.07
C MET A 1 -11.05 2.25 25.28
N LEU A 2 -10.53 1.61 24.23
CA LEU A 2 -9.45 2.18 23.41
C LEU A 2 -10.03 3.33 22.58
N ARG A 3 -9.66 4.58 22.91
CA ARG A 3 -10.06 5.75 22.13
C ARG A 3 -8.95 6.05 21.13
N ILE A 4 -9.11 5.56 19.90
CA ILE A 4 -8.15 5.75 18.80
C ILE A 4 -8.72 6.78 17.84
N LEU A 5 -7.93 7.81 17.54
CA LEU A 5 -8.22 8.77 16.49
C LEU A 5 -7.30 8.51 15.29
N SER A 6 -7.86 8.26 14.11
CA SER A 6 -7.08 8.27 12.87
C SER A 6 -6.95 9.70 12.33
N ALA A 7 -5.74 10.18 12.05
CA ALA A 7 -5.50 11.50 11.47
C ALA A 7 -4.84 11.39 10.09
N TYR A 8 -5.46 12.00 9.08
CA TYR A 8 -4.98 12.01 7.69
C TYR A 8 -4.66 13.43 7.25
N GLN A 9 -3.62 13.66 6.46
CA GLN A 9 -3.25 15.00 6.00
C GLN A 9 -3.53 15.16 4.50
N LEU A 10 -4.44 16.08 4.14
CA LEU A 10 -4.86 16.33 2.75
C LEU A 10 -4.30 17.63 2.18
N SER A 11 -3.62 17.50 1.05
CA SER A 11 -3.43 18.54 0.05
C SER A 11 -4.06 18.10 -1.27
N MET A 12 -4.91 18.97 -1.84
CA MET A 12 -5.50 18.93 -3.19
C MET A 12 -6.79 18.12 -3.49
N LYS A 13 -7.43 18.61 -4.56
CA LYS A 13 -8.87 18.71 -4.87
C LYS A 13 -9.57 17.46 -5.44
N THR A 14 -8.89 16.32 -5.60
CA THR A 14 -9.46 15.16 -6.33
C THR A 14 -9.10 13.79 -5.76
N GLN A 15 -8.23 13.71 -4.74
CA GLN A 15 -7.96 12.46 -4.02
C GLN A 15 -8.94 12.21 -2.86
N GLN A 16 -10.03 12.99 -2.78
CA GLN A 16 -10.99 12.91 -1.69
C GLN A 16 -11.80 11.61 -1.61
N SER A 17 -11.73 10.74 -2.61
CA SER A 17 -12.72 9.68 -2.72
C SER A 17 -12.14 8.27 -2.87
N GLY A 18 -10.82 8.08 -2.97
CA GLY A 18 -10.26 6.73 -2.96
C GLY A 18 -10.22 6.13 -1.55
N GLU A 19 -9.45 6.78 -0.69
CA GLU A 19 -9.01 6.24 0.61
C GLU A 19 -10.10 6.36 1.67
N ILE A 20 -10.89 7.45 1.64
CA ILE A 20 -12.09 7.59 2.45
C ILE A 20 -13.09 6.48 2.11
N CYS A 21 -13.24 6.15 0.83
CA CYS A 21 -14.13 5.07 0.40
C CYS A 21 -13.62 3.70 0.84
N TRP A 22 -12.32 3.43 0.72
CA TRP A 22 -11.72 2.22 1.29
C TRP A 22 -11.92 2.13 2.81
N SER A 23 -11.68 3.22 3.54
CA SER A 23 -11.89 3.28 5.00
C SER A 23 -13.35 3.03 5.39
N LYS A 24 -14.30 3.62 4.65
CA LYS A 24 -15.74 3.39 4.84
C LYS A 24 -16.14 1.94 4.54
N ARG A 25 -15.58 1.32 3.48
CA ARG A 25 -15.84 -0.08 3.09
C ARG A 25 -15.45 -1.07 4.18
N ILE A 26 -14.36 -0.81 4.91
CA ILE A 26 -13.92 -1.65 6.03
C ILE A 26 -14.60 -1.30 7.36
N GLY A 27 -15.59 -0.40 7.35
CA GLY A 27 -16.32 0.02 8.55
C GLY A 27 -15.51 0.92 9.50
N PHE A 28 -14.44 1.54 9.04
CA PHE A 28 -13.61 2.42 9.85
C PHE A 28 -14.26 3.81 9.97
N ARG A 29 -14.88 4.10 11.12
CA ARG A 29 -15.71 5.31 11.33
C ARG A 29 -15.09 6.37 12.24
N ASN A 30 -14.02 6.03 12.97
CA ASN A 30 -13.39 6.92 13.96
C ASN A 30 -12.15 7.58 13.37
N TYR A 31 -12.35 8.58 12.51
CA TYR A 31 -11.28 9.35 11.89
C TYR A 31 -11.55 10.85 11.92
N ILE A 32 -10.48 11.63 11.80
CA ILE A 32 -10.50 13.06 11.48
C ILE A 32 -9.51 13.30 10.35
N LEU A 33 -9.93 14.09 9.38
CA LEU A 33 -9.08 14.58 8.30
C LEU A 33 -8.45 15.91 8.72
N LEU A 34 -7.20 16.12 8.36
CA LEU A 34 -6.42 17.32 8.59
C LEU A 34 -6.29 18.04 7.26
N ALA A 35 -7.04 19.12 7.10
CA ALA A 35 -6.94 19.95 5.90
C ALA A 35 -5.70 20.85 5.98
N GLU A 36 -4.91 20.87 4.90
CA GLU A 36 -3.74 21.74 4.77
C GLU A 36 -4.08 23.16 4.34
N ASP A 37 -5.24 23.35 3.71
CA ASP A 37 -5.72 24.63 3.21
C ASP A 37 -7.24 24.77 3.35
N LEU A 38 -7.72 26.01 3.21
CA LEU A 38 -9.13 26.35 3.40
C LEU A 38 -10.04 25.71 2.34
N GLU A 39 -9.55 25.49 1.12
CA GLU A 39 -10.35 24.91 0.04
C GLU A 39 -10.58 23.42 0.29
N ALA A 40 -9.53 22.68 0.65
CA ALA A 40 -9.64 21.28 1.07
C ALA A 40 -10.62 21.12 2.25
N TYR A 41 -10.53 22.02 3.24
CA TYR A 41 -11.46 22.05 4.36
C TYR A 41 -12.92 22.22 3.90
N LYS A 42 -13.21 23.22 3.06
CA LYS A 42 -14.57 23.49 2.57
C LYS A 42 -15.15 22.28 1.82
N ILE A 43 -14.36 21.67 0.94
CA ILE A 43 -14.83 20.53 0.15
C ILE A 43 -15.11 19.34 1.06
N LEU A 44 -14.23 19.02 2.01
CA LEU A 44 -14.45 17.93 2.99
C LEU A 44 -15.67 18.19 3.88
N ARG A 45 -15.85 19.43 4.34
CA ARG A 45 -17.04 19.83 5.11
C ARG A 45 -18.33 19.68 4.30
N ALA A 46 -18.32 20.06 3.03
CA ALA A 46 -19.46 19.90 2.13
C ALA A 46 -19.81 18.41 1.90
N ALA A 47 -18.81 17.54 1.92
CA ALA A 47 -18.98 16.08 1.87
C ALA A 47 -19.37 15.45 3.23
N ASN A 48 -19.65 16.26 4.25
CA ASN A 48 -19.97 15.83 5.63
C ASN A 48 -18.88 14.95 6.27
N GLU A 49 -17.62 15.19 5.92
CA GLU A 49 -16.49 14.48 6.52
C GLU A 49 -16.03 15.15 7.83
N PRO A 50 -15.58 14.37 8.83
CA PRO A 50 -14.95 14.90 10.02
C PRO A 50 -13.58 15.50 9.65
N VAL A 51 -13.48 16.83 9.62
CA VAL A 51 -12.26 17.55 9.21
C VAL A 51 -11.90 18.66 10.18
N PHE A 52 -10.60 18.81 10.42
CA PHE A 52 -9.98 19.87 11.21
C PHE A 52 -9.03 20.71 10.34
N ILE A 53 -9.02 22.01 10.60
CA ILE A 53 -8.04 22.96 10.05
C ILE A 53 -7.59 23.89 11.19
N SER A 54 -6.30 24.22 11.29
CA SER A 54 -5.84 25.25 12.22
C SER A 54 -6.14 26.65 11.72
N LYS A 55 -6.11 27.62 12.64
CA LYS A 55 -6.27 29.03 12.30
C LYS A 55 -5.19 29.47 11.31
N GLU A 56 -3.95 29.06 11.52
CA GLU A 56 -2.81 29.39 10.67
C GLU A 56 -2.98 28.84 9.26
N GLN A 57 -3.44 27.58 9.12
CA GLN A 57 -3.69 26.97 7.81
C GLN A 57 -4.95 27.51 7.14
N SER A 58 -5.95 27.95 7.92
CA SER A 58 -7.16 28.57 7.35
C SER A 58 -6.88 29.91 6.66
N LEU A 59 -5.77 30.57 6.99
CA LEU A 59 -5.30 31.79 6.31
C LEU A 59 -4.55 31.47 5.00
N ASN A 60 -4.17 30.21 4.78
CA ASN A 60 -3.55 29.77 3.55
C ASN A 60 -4.63 29.57 2.47
N THR A 61 -4.94 30.65 1.73
CA THR A 61 -5.96 30.68 0.68
C THR A 61 -5.42 30.28 -0.70
N SER A 62 -4.12 29.98 -0.81
CA SER A 62 -3.45 29.86 -2.11
C SER A 62 -3.49 28.44 -2.66
N SER A 63 -3.81 28.34 -3.95
CA SER A 63 -3.58 27.18 -4.82
C SER A 63 -2.08 26.96 -5.02
N LYS A 64 -1.35 26.65 -3.94
CA LYS A 64 0.07 26.35 -4.05
C LYS A 64 0.25 25.08 -4.85
N SER A 65 1.22 25.09 -5.75
CA SER A 65 1.72 23.87 -6.38
C SER A 65 2.14 22.88 -5.30
N GLU A 66 1.99 21.58 -5.57
CA GLU A 66 2.41 20.51 -4.67
C GLU A 66 3.84 20.77 -4.17
N ALA A 67 4.01 20.86 -2.85
CA ALA A 67 5.33 21.07 -2.27
C ALA A 67 6.21 19.85 -2.52
N LYS A 68 7.41 20.07 -3.07
CA LYS A 68 8.37 18.99 -3.30
C LYS A 68 8.71 18.30 -1.98
N TYR A 69 8.72 16.96 -1.99
CA TYR A 69 9.13 16.17 -0.84
C TYR A 69 10.49 16.63 -0.28
N GLY A 70 10.58 16.72 1.06
CA GLY A 70 11.77 17.20 1.76
C GLY A 70 11.97 18.72 1.73
N SER A 71 11.22 19.49 0.93
CA SER A 71 11.36 20.96 0.90
C SER A 71 10.93 21.63 2.21
N TYR A 72 11.42 22.84 2.48
CA TYR A 72 11.01 23.63 3.65
C TYR A 72 9.48 23.81 3.75
N ALA A 73 8.82 24.09 2.62
CA ALA A 73 7.35 24.21 2.57
C ALA A 73 6.65 22.89 2.95
N PHE A 74 7.15 21.76 2.44
CA PHE A 74 6.62 20.43 2.81
C PHE A 74 6.83 20.15 4.31
N GLN A 75 7.99 20.51 4.87
CA GLN A 75 8.26 20.29 6.29
C GLN A 75 7.41 21.16 7.23
N ILE A 76 6.99 22.36 6.81
CA ILE A 76 6.00 23.18 7.55
C ILE A 76 4.67 22.44 7.64
N THR A 77 4.23 21.88 6.52
CA THR A 77 3.01 21.06 6.45
C THR A 77 3.11 19.84 7.37
N MET A 78 4.23 19.13 7.39
CA MET A 78 4.45 18.02 8.31
C MET A 78 4.45 18.46 9.78
N MET A 79 5.05 19.61 10.10
CA MET A 79 5.06 20.15 11.46
C MET A 79 3.64 20.41 11.99
N TYR A 80 2.76 20.95 11.15
CA TYR A 80 1.35 21.13 11.51
C TYR A 80 0.66 19.82 11.92
N ARG A 81 0.91 18.72 11.20
CA ARG A 81 0.41 17.38 11.56
C ARG A 81 0.97 16.91 12.90
N LEU A 82 2.27 17.09 13.15
CA LEU A 82 2.88 16.72 14.44
C LEU A 82 2.23 17.44 15.62
N GLU A 83 2.00 18.76 15.50
CA GLU A 83 1.38 19.56 16.54
C GLU A 83 -0.06 19.16 16.81
N PHE A 84 -0.84 18.89 15.75
CA PHE A 84 -2.20 18.37 15.89
C PHE A 84 -2.19 17.04 16.66
N LEU A 85 -1.34 16.10 16.25
CA LEU A 85 -1.23 14.78 16.90
C LEU A 85 -0.76 14.88 18.36
N MET A 86 0.04 15.88 18.72
CA MET A 86 0.36 16.16 20.13
C MET A 86 -0.87 16.56 20.93
N ARG A 87 -1.77 17.38 20.37
CA ARG A 87 -3.02 17.75 21.04
C ARG A 87 -3.90 16.52 21.27
N VAL A 88 -3.95 15.60 20.30
CA VAL A 88 -4.65 14.31 20.41
C VAL A 88 -4.10 13.49 21.59
N LEU A 89 -2.78 13.32 21.67
CA LEU A 89 -2.16 12.60 22.79
C LEU A 89 -2.39 13.28 24.14
N ARG A 90 -2.36 14.62 24.18
CA ARG A 90 -2.62 15.41 25.42
C ARG A 90 -4.07 15.30 25.88
N ALA A 91 -5.01 15.15 24.95
CA ALA A 91 -6.42 14.89 25.25
C ALA A 91 -6.69 13.44 25.70
N GLY A 92 -5.66 12.59 25.78
CA GLY A 92 -5.76 11.21 26.25
C GLY A 92 -6.15 10.18 25.19
N PHE A 93 -6.12 10.56 23.90
CA PHE A 93 -6.42 9.66 22.79
C PHE A 93 -5.15 9.06 22.21
N HIS A 94 -5.16 7.74 21.96
CA HIS A 94 -4.16 7.12 21.10
C HIS A 94 -4.41 7.58 19.67
N PHE A 95 -3.38 7.64 18.84
CA PHE A 95 -3.58 7.93 17.43
C PHE A 95 -3.00 6.84 16.54
N LEU A 96 -3.66 6.66 15.40
CA LEU A 96 -3.08 6.11 14.19
C LEU A 96 -2.99 7.27 13.20
N SER A 97 -1.84 7.46 12.60
CA SER A 97 -1.62 8.52 11.62
C SER A 97 -1.23 7.86 10.31
N ALA A 98 -1.92 8.22 9.23
CA ALA A 98 -1.69 7.62 7.92
C ALA A 98 -1.64 8.69 6.82
N ASP A 99 -0.81 8.46 5.82
CA ASP A 99 -0.76 9.31 4.64
C ASP A 99 -1.97 9.06 3.74
N MET A 100 -2.31 10.06 2.94
CA MET A 100 -3.48 10.02 2.07
C MET A 100 -3.33 9.08 0.89
N ASP A 101 -2.15 8.53 0.62
CA ASP A 101 -1.94 7.49 -0.37
C ASP A 101 -1.89 6.09 0.25
N THR A 102 -2.47 5.92 1.45
CA THR A 102 -2.66 4.61 2.06
C THR A 102 -3.99 3.98 1.63
N LEU A 103 -3.94 2.74 1.15
CA LEU A 103 -5.10 1.96 0.73
C LEU A 103 -5.46 0.93 1.81
N TRP A 104 -6.70 0.96 2.30
CA TRP A 104 -7.13 0.17 3.47
C TRP A 104 -8.03 -0.97 3.01
N LEU A 105 -7.49 -2.20 3.01
CA LEU A 105 -8.20 -3.39 2.54
C LEU A 105 -8.84 -4.19 3.69
N SER A 106 -8.36 -3.99 4.92
CA SER A 106 -8.93 -4.59 6.13
C SER A 106 -8.75 -3.64 7.33
N ASN A 107 -9.43 -3.93 8.44
CA ASN A 107 -9.30 -3.14 9.66
C ASN A 107 -7.92 -3.36 10.31
N PRO A 108 -7.02 -2.36 10.34
CA PRO A 108 -5.67 -2.53 10.86
C PRO A 108 -5.63 -2.77 12.37
N PHE A 109 -6.70 -2.43 13.11
CA PHE A 109 -6.74 -2.65 14.54
C PHE A 109 -6.66 -4.12 14.96
N ASN A 110 -7.02 -5.04 14.06
CA ASN A 110 -6.88 -6.48 14.31
C ASN A 110 -5.42 -6.97 14.22
N TYR A 111 -4.51 -6.15 13.67
CA TYR A 111 -3.14 -6.54 13.34
C TYR A 111 -2.08 -5.70 14.05
N ILE A 112 -2.47 -4.64 14.74
CA ILE A 112 -1.56 -3.87 15.60
C ILE A 112 -1.59 -4.41 17.03
N SER A 113 -0.50 -4.24 17.77
CA SER A 113 -0.47 -4.62 19.17
C SER A 113 -1.29 -3.65 20.04
N HIS A 114 -1.95 -4.18 21.07
CA HIS A 114 -2.61 -3.37 22.10
C HIS A 114 -1.79 -3.27 23.40
N ASP A 115 -0.56 -3.80 23.41
CA ASP A 115 0.36 -3.67 24.53
C ASP A 115 0.80 -2.20 24.72
N LEU A 116 0.30 -1.57 25.78
CA LEU A 116 0.59 -0.18 26.10
C LEU A 116 2.05 0.08 26.52
N SER A 117 2.84 -0.97 26.75
CA SER A 117 4.28 -0.83 26.96
C SER A 117 5.04 -0.54 25.65
N ILE A 118 4.45 -0.86 24.50
CA ILE A 118 4.95 -0.45 23.18
C ILE A 118 4.63 1.03 23.00
N THR A 119 5.66 1.83 22.72
CA THR A 119 5.54 3.29 22.65
C THR A 119 5.11 3.75 21.25
N ILE A 120 5.65 3.10 20.21
CA ILE A 120 5.36 3.40 18.82
C ILE A 120 5.26 2.11 18.02
N GLN A 121 4.31 2.07 17.09
CA GLN A 121 4.23 1.04 16.05
C GLN A 121 4.16 1.71 14.70
N GLY A 122 4.60 1.04 13.65
CA GLY A 122 4.48 1.64 12.32
C GLY A 122 4.94 0.73 11.21
N GLN A 123 4.61 1.14 10.00
CA GLN A 123 4.98 0.42 8.80
C GLN A 123 6.51 0.37 8.64
N THR A 124 7.00 -0.82 8.29
CA THR A 124 8.42 -1.05 8.01
C THR A 124 8.85 -0.32 6.73
N HIS A 125 9.96 0.40 6.81
CA HIS A 125 10.66 1.03 5.70
C HIS A 125 12.10 0.51 5.65
N LYS A 126 12.56 0.04 4.49
CA LYS A 126 13.95 -0.46 4.31
C LYS A 126 14.39 -1.45 5.42
N GLN A 127 13.50 -2.36 5.80
CA GLN A 127 13.68 -3.43 6.80
C GLN A 127 13.81 -3.00 8.26
N THR A 128 14.54 -1.93 8.56
CA THR A 128 14.87 -1.54 9.95
C THR A 128 14.32 -0.17 10.34
N LYS A 129 13.92 0.65 9.37
CA LYS A 129 13.33 1.96 9.62
C LYS A 129 11.82 1.87 9.71
N MET A 130 11.21 2.89 10.30
CA MET A 130 9.78 3.12 10.27
C MET A 130 9.44 4.17 9.22
N SER A 131 8.35 3.97 8.48
CA SER A 131 7.78 4.98 7.60
C SER A 131 7.01 6.03 8.39
N GLY A 132 7.13 7.30 8.03
CA GLY A 132 6.32 8.38 8.61
C GLY A 132 4.84 8.32 8.21
N GLY A 133 4.52 7.60 7.14
CA GLY A 133 3.17 7.61 6.55
C GLY A 133 2.20 6.57 7.09
N PHE A 134 2.61 5.73 8.06
CA PHE A 134 1.67 4.89 8.82
C PHE A 134 2.26 4.56 10.19
N ILE A 135 1.81 5.27 11.23
CA ILE A 135 2.33 5.16 12.60
C ILE A 135 1.21 5.14 13.64
N ILE A 136 1.45 4.46 14.75
CA ILE A 136 0.57 4.36 15.90
C ILE A 136 1.35 4.81 17.13
N ILE A 137 0.78 5.72 17.92
CA ILE A 137 1.34 6.12 19.21
C ILE A 137 0.27 6.06 20.28
N HIS A 138 0.65 5.48 21.42
CA HIS A 138 -0.21 5.42 22.58
C HIS A 138 -0.08 6.69 23.44
N ALA A 139 -1.20 7.18 24.01
CA ALA A 139 -1.26 8.31 24.93
C ALA A 139 -0.67 8.03 26.33
N THR A 140 0.40 7.25 26.41
CA THR A 140 1.15 7.02 27.64
C THR A 140 2.11 8.18 27.90
N SER A 141 2.71 8.23 29.10
CA SER A 141 3.76 9.21 29.40
C SER A 141 4.97 9.05 28.45
N LYS A 142 5.32 7.81 28.09
CA LYS A 142 6.39 7.50 27.13
C LYS A 142 6.03 7.96 25.71
N GLY A 143 4.82 7.68 25.24
CA GLY A 143 4.37 8.10 23.91
C GLY A 143 4.29 9.62 23.75
N ARG A 144 3.75 10.32 24.77
CA ARG A 144 3.76 11.78 24.83
C ARG A 144 5.19 12.34 24.81
N LYS A 145 6.11 11.76 25.58
CA LYS A 145 7.51 12.20 25.61
C LYS A 145 8.21 11.98 24.27
N LEU A 146 8.06 10.80 23.67
CA LEU A 146 8.59 10.52 22.33
C LEU A 146 8.11 11.55 21.31
N TRP A 147 6.80 11.82 21.27
CA TRP A 147 6.23 12.74 20.30
C TRP A 147 6.68 14.19 20.53
N GLN A 148 6.91 14.60 21.79
CA GLN A 148 7.51 15.90 22.12
C GLN A 148 8.93 16.02 21.58
N ASP A 149 9.72 14.94 21.69
CA ASP A 149 11.09 14.91 21.21
C ASP A 149 11.16 14.91 19.67
N VAL A 150 10.20 14.27 18.99
CA VAL A 150 10.04 14.33 17.53
C VAL A 150 9.71 15.76 17.08
N ILE A 151 8.76 16.43 17.74
CA ILE A 151 8.41 17.85 17.48
C ILE A 151 9.62 18.76 17.68
N LYS A 152 10.39 18.58 18.76
CA LYS A 152 11.59 19.37 19.02
C LYS A 152 12.63 19.17 17.91
N CYS A 153 12.87 17.92 17.51
CA CYS A 153 13.76 17.59 16.40
C CYS A 153 13.30 18.24 15.09
N GLN A 154 12.00 18.17 14.78
CA GLN A 154 11.46 18.72 13.55
C GLN A 154 11.52 20.26 13.51
N ASN A 155 11.32 20.93 14.63
CA ASN A 155 11.56 22.37 14.73
C ASN A 155 13.02 22.74 14.40
N GLN A 156 13.99 21.95 14.86
CA GLN A 156 15.39 22.16 14.50
C GLN A 156 15.62 21.93 13.00
N ASN A 157 15.02 20.89 12.42
CA ASN A 157 15.09 20.65 10.97
C ASN A 157 14.56 21.85 10.17
N LEU A 158 13.46 22.47 10.61
CA LEU A 158 12.91 23.67 9.97
C LEU A 158 13.89 24.85 10.03
N VAL A 159 14.53 25.09 11.18
CA VAL A 159 15.57 26.13 11.30
C VAL A 159 16.74 25.84 10.36
N ASP A 160 17.26 24.61 10.37
CA ASP A 160 18.37 24.19 9.52
C ASP A 160 18.05 24.33 8.02
N LEU A 161 16.82 24.01 7.60
CA LEU A 161 16.37 24.18 6.23
C LEU A 161 16.23 25.66 5.85
N ARG A 162 15.66 26.49 6.73
CA ARG A 162 15.50 27.94 6.51
C ARG A 162 16.84 28.64 6.37
N GLU A 163 17.81 28.28 7.21
CA GLU A 163 19.18 28.81 7.20
C GLU A 163 20.09 28.14 6.15
N GLN A 164 19.53 27.23 5.33
CA GLN A 164 20.27 26.49 4.30
C GLN A 164 21.48 25.71 4.84
N GLN A 165 21.44 25.29 6.12
CA GLN A 165 22.48 24.50 6.77
C GLN A 165 22.71 23.15 6.06
N HIS A 166 21.66 22.61 5.41
CA HIS A 166 21.76 21.40 4.61
C HIS A 166 22.78 21.52 3.46
N LEU A 167 22.92 22.71 2.85
CA LEU A 167 23.94 22.97 1.82
C LEU A 167 25.35 22.93 2.42
N LYS A 168 25.55 23.60 3.57
CA LYS A 168 26.83 23.62 4.29
C LYS A 168 27.25 22.22 4.73
N ARG A 169 26.30 21.41 5.20
CA ARG A 169 26.51 20.02 5.63
C ARG A 169 26.54 19.01 4.49
N LYS A 170 26.32 19.43 3.24
CA LYS A 170 26.21 18.57 2.05
C LYS A 170 25.21 17.41 2.24
N ARG A 171 24.08 17.69 2.88
CA ARG A 171 23.00 16.73 3.11
C ARG A 171 21.78 17.07 2.25
N PRO A 172 21.10 16.08 1.66
CA PRO A 172 19.88 16.32 0.92
C PRO A 172 18.77 16.79 1.87
N THR A 173 17.82 17.57 1.38
CA THR A 173 16.71 18.06 2.21
C THR A 173 15.80 16.93 2.72
N SER A 174 15.81 15.77 2.08
CA SER A 174 15.12 14.54 2.53
C SER A 174 15.63 13.99 3.87
N ASP A 175 16.80 14.42 4.32
CA ASP A 175 17.37 14.04 5.62
C ASP A 175 16.77 14.84 6.79
N PHE A 176 16.03 15.91 6.49
CA PHE A 176 15.47 16.86 7.47
C PHE A 176 13.96 16.67 7.56
N THR A 177 13.54 15.44 7.85
CA THR A 177 12.13 15.01 7.91
C THR A 177 11.75 14.54 9.32
N GLU A 178 10.45 14.54 9.61
CA GLU A 178 9.90 13.96 10.83
C GLU A 178 10.13 12.45 10.88
N GLN A 179 10.13 11.77 9.73
CA GLN A 179 10.49 10.35 9.63
C GLN A 179 11.92 10.10 10.15
N GLU A 180 12.91 10.93 9.78
CA GLU A 180 14.26 10.77 10.32
C GLU A 180 14.31 11.11 11.82
N CYS A 181 13.53 12.10 12.29
CA CYS A 181 13.38 12.38 13.72
C CYS A 181 12.80 11.19 14.51
N ILE A 182 11.83 10.46 13.95
CA ILE A 182 11.29 9.23 14.53
C ILE A 182 12.36 8.14 14.54
N ASN A 183 12.99 7.88 13.39
CA ASN A 183 13.98 6.82 13.23
C ASN A 183 15.18 6.97 14.17
N ASN A 184 15.63 8.21 14.41
CA ASN A 184 16.70 8.52 15.36
C ASN A 184 16.37 8.18 16.82
N ARG A 185 15.09 7.91 17.15
CA ARG A 185 14.63 7.54 18.50
C ARG A 185 14.33 6.06 18.64
N LEU A 186 14.33 5.28 17.56
CA LEU A 186 13.90 3.88 17.60
C LEU A 186 14.81 3.00 18.48
N ASN A 187 16.12 3.27 18.52
CA ASN A 187 17.07 2.49 19.31
C ASN A 187 16.86 2.61 20.83
N THR A 188 16.20 3.66 21.30
CA THR A 188 15.95 3.92 22.72
C THR A 188 14.48 3.77 23.11
N THR A 189 13.65 3.33 22.16
CA THR A 189 12.20 3.27 22.31
C THR A 189 11.70 1.85 22.10
N LYS A 190 10.86 1.34 23.00
CA LYS A 190 10.18 0.05 22.77
C LYS A 190 9.20 0.21 21.60
N MET A 191 9.54 -0.39 20.46
CA MET A 191 8.82 -0.24 19.20
C MET A 191 8.27 -1.57 18.68
N ASN A 192 7.33 -1.49 17.75
CA ASN A 192 6.85 -2.62 16.96
C ASN A 192 6.80 -2.23 15.47
N LEU A 193 7.65 -2.88 14.66
CA LEU A 193 7.56 -2.75 13.20
C LEU A 193 6.50 -3.71 12.67
N LEU A 194 5.56 -3.19 11.89
CA LEU A 194 4.47 -4.00 11.34
C LEU A 194 4.99 -4.92 10.22
N ASP A 195 4.36 -6.10 10.10
CA ASP A 195 4.71 -7.10 9.09
C ASP A 195 4.68 -6.49 7.68
N PRO A 196 5.81 -6.50 6.94
CA PRO A 196 5.90 -5.86 5.62
C PRO A 196 5.07 -6.56 4.53
N TYR A 197 4.54 -7.77 4.77
CA TYR A 197 3.60 -8.44 3.86
C TYR A 197 2.15 -8.00 4.10
N LEU A 198 1.80 -7.71 5.36
CA LEU A 198 0.47 -7.18 5.72
C LEU A 198 0.38 -5.66 5.55
N PHE A 199 1.50 -4.95 5.74
CA PHE A 199 1.61 -3.50 5.62
C PHE A 199 2.69 -3.11 4.59
N PRO A 200 2.58 -3.54 3.32
CA PRO A 200 3.60 -3.26 2.30
C PRO A 200 3.65 -1.77 1.89
N ASP A 201 4.84 -1.34 1.50
CA ASP A 201 5.00 -0.11 0.73
C ASP A 201 4.61 -0.32 -0.76
N GLY A 202 4.47 0.78 -1.49
CA GLY A 202 3.91 0.77 -2.83
C GLY A 202 4.77 -0.04 -3.80
N ARG A 203 6.09 0.06 -3.69
CA ARG A 203 7.02 -0.74 -4.50
C ARG A 203 6.89 -2.23 -4.19
N SER A 204 6.80 -2.60 -2.91
CA SER A 204 6.68 -3.99 -2.47
C SER A 204 5.41 -4.64 -2.99
N PHE A 205 4.29 -3.90 -2.99
CA PHE A 205 3.02 -4.41 -3.48
C PHE A 205 2.88 -4.33 -5.01
N PHE A 206 3.07 -3.14 -5.60
CA PHE A 206 2.73 -2.90 -7.01
C PHE A 206 3.82 -3.29 -8.01
N ASP A 207 5.10 -3.29 -7.61
CA ASP A 207 6.20 -3.58 -8.53
C ASP A 207 6.79 -4.97 -8.26
N LEU A 208 7.03 -5.29 -6.99
CA LEU A 208 7.70 -6.51 -6.56
C LEU A 208 6.76 -7.66 -6.22
N HIS A 209 5.45 -7.41 -6.14
CA HIS A 209 4.42 -8.43 -5.88
C HIS A 209 4.72 -9.28 -4.62
N ARG A 210 5.30 -8.69 -3.57
CA ARG A 210 5.81 -9.42 -2.40
C ARG A 210 4.70 -10.12 -1.60
N PRO A 211 3.60 -9.45 -1.20
CA PRO A 211 2.45 -10.14 -0.59
C PRO A 211 1.83 -11.19 -1.51
N GLN A 212 1.64 -10.84 -2.78
CA GLN A 212 0.94 -11.66 -3.77
C GLN A 212 1.68 -12.96 -4.07
N SER A 213 3.01 -12.90 -4.17
CA SER A 213 3.85 -14.09 -4.34
C SER A 213 3.82 -15.03 -3.15
N ARG A 214 3.12 -14.70 -2.05
CA ARG A 214 2.88 -15.56 -0.88
C ARG A 214 1.39 -15.83 -0.63
N GLY A 215 0.50 -15.42 -1.53
CA GLY A 215 -0.94 -15.50 -1.33
C GLY A 215 -1.44 -14.65 -0.15
N ILE A 216 -0.67 -13.63 0.28
CA ILE A 216 -1.03 -12.76 1.39
C ILE A 216 -1.82 -11.56 0.87
N VAL A 217 -2.97 -11.35 1.49
CA VAL A 217 -3.79 -10.14 1.31
C VAL A 217 -3.28 -9.05 2.23
N PRO A 218 -2.83 -7.91 1.73
CA PRO A 218 -2.44 -6.80 2.58
C PRO A 218 -3.60 -6.26 3.40
N VAL A 219 -3.29 -5.70 4.56
CA VAL A 219 -4.21 -4.95 5.41
C VAL A 219 -4.25 -3.49 4.99
N VAL A 220 -3.07 -2.87 4.86
CA VAL A 220 -2.90 -1.50 4.35
C VAL A 220 -1.72 -1.46 3.37
N ILE A 221 -1.92 -0.83 2.21
CA ILE A 221 -0.85 -0.60 1.21
C ILE A 221 -0.50 0.89 1.24
N HIS A 222 0.78 1.24 1.35
CA HIS A 222 1.20 2.65 1.36
C HIS A 222 1.78 3.06 0.00
N GLY A 223 1.13 3.97 -0.74
CA GLY A 223 1.48 4.40 -2.10
C GLY A 223 2.71 5.32 -2.26
N ASN A 224 3.62 5.33 -1.30
CA ASN A 224 4.74 6.28 -1.17
C ASN A 224 5.84 6.24 -2.26
N TRP A 225 5.80 5.28 -3.19
CA TRP A 225 6.83 5.11 -4.24
C TRP A 225 6.46 5.71 -5.60
N LEU A 226 5.31 6.39 -5.69
CA LEU A 226 4.84 7.01 -6.92
C LEU A 226 4.55 8.49 -6.69
N VAL A 227 5.20 9.36 -7.46
CA VAL A 227 5.09 10.82 -7.32
C VAL A 227 4.00 11.34 -8.26
N GLY A 228 3.21 12.30 -7.77
CA GLY A 228 2.18 13.00 -8.54
C GLY A 228 0.82 12.27 -8.54
N LEU A 229 -0.23 13.07 -8.45
CA LEU A 229 -1.61 12.58 -8.32
C LEU A 229 -2.07 11.74 -9.53
N GLU A 230 -1.80 12.21 -10.75
CA GLU A 230 -2.24 11.52 -11.97
C GLU A 230 -1.63 10.11 -12.09
N ALA A 231 -0.35 9.98 -11.76
CA ALA A 231 0.34 8.69 -11.77
C ALA A 231 -0.26 7.74 -10.72
N LYS A 232 -0.56 8.24 -9.51
CA LYS A 232 -1.24 7.48 -8.45
C LYS A 232 -2.62 7.00 -8.90
N ILE A 233 -3.45 7.87 -9.48
CA ILE A 233 -4.78 7.50 -10.00
C ILE A 233 -4.66 6.44 -11.09
N LYS A 234 -3.74 6.62 -12.05
CA LYS A 234 -3.51 5.65 -13.13
C LYS A 234 -3.10 4.28 -12.60
N ARG A 235 -2.23 4.25 -11.58
CA ARG A 235 -1.81 3.00 -10.91
C ARG A 235 -2.98 2.32 -10.21
N LEU A 236 -3.76 3.05 -9.43
CA LEU A 236 -4.93 2.46 -8.74
C LEU A 236 -5.94 1.93 -9.75
N ARG A 237 -6.18 2.64 -10.86
CA ARG A 237 -7.06 2.18 -11.94
C ARG A 237 -6.54 0.90 -12.60
N SER A 238 -5.24 0.82 -12.92
CA SER A 238 -4.68 -0.39 -13.57
C SER A 238 -4.71 -1.62 -12.67
N TRP A 239 -4.81 -1.42 -11.35
CA TRP A 239 -4.92 -2.48 -10.35
C TRP A 239 -6.36 -2.76 -9.90
N ASN A 240 -7.36 -2.10 -10.49
CA ASN A 240 -8.76 -2.15 -10.07
C ASN A 240 -8.96 -1.82 -8.57
N LEU A 241 -8.16 -0.87 -8.08
CA LEU A 241 -8.11 -0.44 -6.69
C LEU A 241 -8.60 1.01 -6.51
N LEU A 242 -8.96 1.69 -7.59
CA LEU A 242 -9.57 3.02 -7.54
C LEU A 242 -11.01 2.88 -7.00
N ALA A 243 -11.29 3.48 -5.85
CA ALA A 243 -12.58 3.35 -5.15
C ALA A 243 -13.57 4.48 -5.43
N SER A 244 -13.18 5.45 -6.24
CA SER A 244 -14.06 6.51 -6.71
C SER A 244 -13.47 7.19 -7.94
N THR A 245 -14.35 7.58 -8.84
CA THR A 245 -14.06 8.42 -10.01
C THR A 245 -14.68 9.81 -9.90
N GLY A 246 -15.36 10.13 -8.78
CA GLY A 246 -16.06 11.39 -8.56
C GLY A 246 -16.27 11.75 -7.08
N SER A 247 -17.43 12.35 -6.79
CA SER A 247 -17.83 12.80 -5.45
C SER A 247 -18.44 11.70 -4.57
N SER A 248 -18.73 10.52 -5.14
CA SER A 248 -19.29 9.36 -4.45
C SER A 248 -18.38 8.16 -4.55
N CYS A 249 -18.37 7.31 -3.52
CA CYS A 249 -17.68 6.02 -3.59
C CYS A 249 -18.28 5.16 -4.69
N ASP A 250 -17.44 4.70 -5.61
CA ASP A 250 -17.88 3.72 -6.60
C ASP A 250 -18.26 2.42 -5.86
N PRO A 251 -19.35 1.75 -6.22
CA PRO A 251 -19.61 0.40 -5.74
C PRO A 251 -18.41 -0.50 -6.11
N LEU A 252 -18.17 -1.54 -5.32
CA LEU A 252 -17.24 -2.60 -5.69
C LEU A 252 -17.85 -3.42 -6.84
N GLU A 253 -18.00 -2.84 -8.03
CA GLU A 253 -18.32 -3.60 -9.24
C GLU A 253 -17.09 -4.43 -9.58
N ASN A 254 -17.12 -5.72 -9.21
CA ASN A 254 -16.05 -6.68 -9.45
C ASN A 254 -14.66 -6.29 -8.91
N GLY A 255 -14.62 -5.46 -7.86
CA GLY A 255 -13.40 -5.15 -7.11
C GLY A 255 -12.98 -6.32 -6.22
N ILE A 256 -11.68 -6.60 -6.20
CA ILE A 256 -11.01 -7.80 -5.66
C ILE A 256 -11.82 -8.50 -4.54
N PRO A 257 -12.33 -9.73 -4.77
CA PRO A 257 -13.03 -10.48 -3.75
C PRO A 257 -12.00 -11.08 -2.80
N TYR A 258 -11.36 -10.27 -1.98
CA TYR A 258 -10.77 -10.78 -0.74
C TYR A 258 -11.89 -10.97 0.28
N SER A 259 -12.89 -11.77 -0.08
CA SER A 259 -13.72 -12.44 0.90
C SER A 259 -12.80 -13.43 1.61
N LEU A 260 -12.34 -13.03 2.80
CA LEU A 260 -11.83 -13.97 3.82
C LEU A 260 -12.96 -14.90 4.33
N SER A 261 -14.16 -14.82 3.76
CA SER A 261 -15.39 -15.42 4.27
C SER A 261 -16.12 -16.22 3.20
N LYS A 262 -15.44 -17.22 2.66
CA LYS A 262 -15.94 -18.59 2.50
C LYS A 262 -14.83 -19.38 1.81
N ARG A 263 -14.69 -20.66 2.15
CA ARG A 263 -14.06 -21.65 1.26
C ARG A 263 -14.83 -21.63 -0.06
N SER A 264 -14.59 -20.65 -0.93
CA SER A 264 -14.90 -20.78 -2.34
C SER A 264 -14.13 -22.00 -2.78
N ASN A 265 -14.80 -22.91 -3.49
CA ASN A 265 -14.16 -24.06 -4.11
C ASN A 265 -12.79 -23.63 -4.68
N PRO A 266 -11.72 -24.43 -4.46
CA PRO A 266 -10.39 -24.06 -4.94
C PRO A 266 -10.51 -23.61 -6.39
N VAL A 267 -10.07 -22.38 -6.67
CA VAL A 267 -10.10 -21.83 -8.03
C VAL A 267 -9.18 -22.71 -8.86
N ARG A 268 -9.77 -23.63 -9.62
CA ARG A 268 -9.01 -24.51 -10.50
C ARG A 268 -8.66 -23.72 -11.74
N ILE A 269 -7.43 -23.23 -11.79
CA ILE A 269 -6.86 -22.69 -13.02
C ILE A 269 -6.63 -23.87 -13.97
N ARG A 270 -7.23 -23.79 -15.17
CA ARG A 270 -6.99 -24.73 -16.27
C ARG A 270 -6.26 -23.97 -17.37
N ILE A 271 -5.05 -24.40 -17.71
CA ILE A 271 -4.30 -23.85 -18.83
C ILE A 271 -4.53 -24.77 -20.02
N ARG A 272 -5.06 -24.24 -21.13
CA ARG A 272 -5.19 -24.96 -22.39
C ARG A 272 -3.99 -24.67 -23.29
N ILE A 273 -3.19 -25.69 -23.58
CA ILE A 273 -2.04 -25.59 -24.48
C ILE A 273 -2.43 -26.17 -25.83
N LEU A 274 -2.33 -25.35 -26.88
CA LEU A 274 -2.50 -25.77 -28.28
C LEU A 274 -1.11 -26.02 -28.87
N THR A 275 -0.86 -27.24 -29.33
CA THR A 275 0.41 -27.63 -29.95
C THR A 275 0.17 -28.56 -31.14
N TYR A 276 1.12 -28.62 -32.07
CA TYR A 276 0.99 -29.40 -33.31
C TYR A 276 2.26 -30.21 -33.59
N ASN A 277 3.35 -29.54 -33.94
CA ASN A 277 4.61 -30.14 -34.37
C ASN A 277 5.84 -29.56 -33.65
N ARG A 278 5.68 -29.12 -32.40
CA ARG A 278 6.74 -28.40 -31.65
C ARG A 278 7.14 -29.09 -30.35
N LEU A 279 7.56 -30.35 -30.44
CA LEU A 279 7.95 -31.16 -29.28
C LEU A 279 8.94 -30.44 -28.34
N GLN A 280 10.04 -29.90 -28.89
CA GLN A 280 11.05 -29.20 -28.08
C GLN A 280 10.51 -27.96 -27.37
N SER A 281 9.52 -27.27 -27.96
CA SER A 281 8.90 -26.11 -27.30
C SER A 281 7.97 -26.54 -26.18
N LEU A 282 7.26 -27.66 -26.36
CA LEU A 282 6.42 -28.26 -25.34
C LEU A 282 7.25 -28.79 -24.16
N GLN A 283 8.38 -29.43 -24.43
CA GLN A 283 9.34 -29.89 -23.42
C GLN A 283 9.85 -28.73 -22.56
N ARG A 284 10.34 -27.65 -23.18
CA ARG A 284 10.79 -26.44 -22.45
C ARG A 284 9.67 -25.80 -21.63
N LEU A 285 8.44 -25.83 -22.13
CA LEU A 285 7.29 -25.34 -21.37
C LEU A 285 7.05 -26.18 -20.12
N PHE A 286 7.06 -27.51 -20.23
CA PHE A 286 6.90 -28.39 -19.07
C PHE A 286 8.03 -28.25 -18.07
N GLU A 287 9.29 -28.17 -18.53
CA GLU A 287 10.43 -27.89 -17.65
C GLU A 287 10.24 -26.57 -16.89
N SER A 288 9.79 -25.51 -17.59
CA SER A 288 9.52 -24.21 -16.97
C SER A 288 8.37 -24.25 -15.97
N LEU A 289 7.31 -25.00 -16.26
CA LEU A 289 6.17 -25.16 -15.36
C LEU A 289 6.59 -25.99 -14.14
N GLN A 290 7.28 -27.10 -14.33
CA GLN A 290 7.75 -27.95 -13.23
C GLN A 290 8.77 -27.25 -12.32
N ALA A 291 9.59 -26.35 -12.86
CA ALA A 291 10.53 -25.55 -12.08
C ALA A 291 9.88 -24.36 -11.35
N ALA A 292 8.61 -24.04 -11.64
CA ALA A 292 7.92 -22.94 -10.99
C ALA A 292 7.54 -23.28 -9.54
N ASN A 293 7.64 -22.30 -8.64
CA ASN A 293 7.25 -22.48 -7.24
C ASN A 293 5.76 -22.16 -7.07
N TYR A 294 4.95 -23.20 -6.89
CA TYR A 294 3.50 -23.08 -6.68
C TYR A 294 3.08 -22.96 -5.20
N LEU A 295 4.02 -22.87 -4.25
CA LEU A 295 3.72 -22.72 -2.82
C LEU A 295 2.68 -23.72 -2.26
N ASN A 296 2.75 -24.97 -2.69
CA ASN A 296 1.83 -26.07 -2.36
C ASN A 296 0.43 -25.99 -3.03
N ASP A 297 0.24 -25.10 -4.01
CA ASP A 297 -0.91 -25.14 -4.91
C ASP A 297 -0.68 -26.11 -6.07
N SER A 298 -1.76 -26.47 -6.79
CA SER A 298 -1.72 -27.35 -7.97
C SER A 298 -2.45 -26.71 -9.14
N VAL A 299 -1.83 -26.69 -10.32
CA VAL A 299 -2.43 -26.15 -11.55
C VAL A 299 -2.75 -27.28 -12.50
N ALA A 300 -4.00 -27.37 -12.95
CA ALA A 300 -4.39 -28.37 -13.93
C ALA A 300 -4.01 -27.92 -15.34
N LEU A 301 -3.31 -28.78 -16.08
CA LEU A 301 -3.00 -28.55 -17.50
C LEU A 301 -3.95 -29.37 -18.37
N ASP A 302 -4.50 -28.73 -19.40
CA ASP A 302 -5.29 -29.36 -20.47
C ASP A 302 -4.51 -29.16 -21.77
N ILE A 303 -4.15 -30.25 -22.44
CA ILE A 303 -3.27 -30.19 -23.61
C ILE A 303 -4.06 -30.71 -24.79
N SER A 304 -4.23 -29.85 -25.80
CA SER A 304 -4.88 -30.21 -27.05
C SER A 304 -3.84 -30.18 -28.15
N VAL A 305 -3.64 -31.34 -28.78
CA VAL A 305 -2.74 -31.48 -29.92
C VAL A 305 -3.57 -31.51 -31.20
N ASP A 306 -3.37 -30.51 -32.07
CA ASP A 306 -4.11 -30.46 -33.34
C ASP A 306 -3.67 -31.60 -34.26
N ARG A 307 -4.61 -32.11 -35.09
CA ARG A 307 -4.29 -33.16 -36.07
C ARG A 307 -3.66 -32.57 -37.33
N PRO A 308 -2.76 -33.30 -38.00
CA PRO A 308 -2.22 -32.87 -39.30
C PRO A 308 -3.32 -32.71 -40.33
N SER A 309 -3.21 -31.69 -41.19
CA SER A 309 -4.08 -31.57 -42.36
C SER A 309 -3.86 -32.75 -43.32
N SER A 310 -4.83 -33.00 -44.19
CA SER A 310 -4.69 -34.01 -45.25
C SER A 310 -3.48 -33.76 -46.16
N GLU A 311 -3.09 -32.50 -46.29
CA GLU A 311 -1.98 -32.01 -47.12
C GLU A 311 -0.62 -32.01 -46.37
N ALA A 312 -0.59 -32.33 -45.07
CA ALA A 312 0.62 -32.30 -44.28
C ALA A 312 1.68 -33.29 -44.79
N GLY A 313 2.93 -32.82 -44.84
CA GLY A 313 4.07 -33.59 -45.30
C GLY A 313 4.45 -34.72 -44.32
N SER A 314 5.23 -35.70 -44.79
CA SER A 314 5.66 -36.84 -43.97
C SER A 314 6.43 -36.42 -42.71
N SER A 315 7.24 -35.37 -42.82
CA SER A 315 8.00 -34.80 -41.68
C SER A 315 7.08 -34.21 -40.60
N GLU A 316 6.02 -33.49 -41.00
CA GLU A 316 5.06 -32.90 -40.06
C GLU A 316 4.23 -33.98 -39.36
N LYS A 317 3.82 -35.02 -40.08
CA LYS A 317 3.13 -36.18 -39.52
C LYS A 317 3.99 -36.92 -38.50
N GLU A 318 5.30 -37.02 -38.76
CA GLU A 318 6.24 -37.66 -37.82
C GLU A 318 6.45 -36.81 -36.56
N GLN A 319 6.63 -35.50 -36.70
CA GLN A 319 6.73 -34.59 -35.55
C GLN A 319 5.45 -34.58 -34.71
N TRP A 320 4.29 -34.65 -35.34
CA TRP A 320 3.00 -34.79 -34.63
C TRP A 320 2.94 -36.08 -33.81
N LYS A 321 3.35 -37.22 -34.38
CA LYS A 321 3.42 -38.49 -33.64
C LYS A 321 4.32 -38.39 -32.42
N GLN A 322 5.50 -37.76 -32.57
CA GLN A 322 6.42 -37.55 -31.45
C GLN A 322 5.81 -36.68 -30.34
N VAL A 323 5.00 -35.68 -30.69
CA VAL A 323 4.26 -34.87 -29.72
C VAL A 323 3.19 -35.71 -29.01
N MET A 324 2.43 -36.51 -29.76
CA MET A 324 1.41 -37.40 -29.19
C MET A 324 2.02 -38.45 -28.24
N GLU A 325 3.12 -39.07 -28.63
CA GLU A 325 3.86 -40.04 -27.80
C GLU A 325 4.38 -39.40 -26.52
N TYR A 326 4.87 -38.16 -26.61
CA TYR A 326 5.38 -37.42 -25.45
C TYR A 326 4.27 -36.99 -24.47
N VAL A 327 3.08 -36.63 -24.98
CA VAL A 327 1.93 -36.24 -24.15
C VAL A 327 1.18 -37.48 -23.61
N GLY A 328 1.35 -38.64 -24.24
CA GLY A 328 0.61 -39.87 -23.97
C GLY A 328 -0.71 -39.94 -24.72
N ASP A 329 -1.10 -41.13 -25.20
CA ASP A 329 -2.34 -41.34 -25.95
C ASP A 329 -3.56 -40.84 -25.14
N GLY A 330 -4.20 -39.81 -25.69
CA GLY A 330 -5.20 -39.02 -24.98
C GLY A 330 -6.51 -39.75 -24.70
N GLU A 331 -6.71 -40.09 -23.44
CA GLU A 331 -7.99 -39.87 -22.75
C GLU A 331 -7.69 -39.18 -21.41
N THR A 332 -7.64 -37.84 -21.43
CA THR A 332 -7.74 -36.94 -20.26
C THR A 332 -7.25 -37.51 -18.93
N HIS A 333 -5.94 -37.71 -18.76
CA HIS A 333 -5.39 -37.85 -17.43
C HIS A 333 -5.16 -36.46 -16.82
N PRO A 334 -5.73 -36.14 -15.65
CA PRO A 334 -5.31 -34.97 -14.89
C PRO A 334 -3.91 -35.27 -14.35
N SER A 335 -2.88 -34.97 -15.13
CA SER A 335 -1.53 -34.86 -14.60
C SER A 335 -1.53 -33.67 -13.64
N LYS A 336 -1.55 -33.99 -12.34
CA LYS A 336 -1.37 -33.01 -11.28
C LYS A 336 0.09 -32.57 -11.32
N PHE A 337 0.31 -31.29 -11.58
CA PHE A 337 1.58 -30.62 -11.41
C PHE A 337 1.51 -29.69 -10.19
#